data_AF-A0A164S9X1-F1
#
_entry.id   AF-A0A164S9X1-F1
#
_cell.length_a   1.000
_cell.length_b   1.000
_cell.length_c   1.000
_cell.angle_alpha   90.00
_cell.angle_beta   90.00
_cell.angle_gamma   90.00
#
_symmetry.space_group_name_H-M   'P 1'
#
loop_
_entity.id
_entity.type
_entity.pdbx_description
1 polymer ?
#
loop_
_entity_poly.entity_id
_entity_poly.type
_entity_poly.pdbx_seq_one_letter_code
_entity_poly.pdbx_strand_id
1 'polypeptide(L)'
;MANFWLMKAEPDSRIVKGKDVKFSVDDFEACGETAWEGVRNFEARNIMRDRMKIGDKVLFYHSNTKVPGVAGLAEISKEAYADYQANPKWFMVSVRFQKRLPHLVPLHLLKFIKDQKKLPDVLQYLDDDARAAISEMQLLNRGRLSVQSVTEGAYNAIAMLGEKGGWESIIDEKGKLVKAPKAEDAHSNDESQKPATKSANSRKRKKLTETEEEPEPAAKSTRRSQRRKKED
;
A
#
# COMPACT_ATOMS: atom_id res chain seq x y z
N MET A 1 -15.66 -1.75 -25.62
CA MET A 1 -15.64 -1.54 -24.15
C MET A 1 -14.20 -1.43 -23.72
N ALA A 2 -13.93 -0.62 -22.69
CA ALA A 2 -12.60 -0.52 -22.09
C ALA A 2 -12.24 -1.83 -21.37
N ASN A 3 -10.97 -2.22 -21.38
CA ASN A 3 -10.49 -3.29 -20.51
C ASN A 3 -10.14 -2.74 -19.12
N PHE A 4 -10.05 -3.64 -18.14
CA PHE A 4 -9.75 -3.30 -16.76
C PHE A 4 -8.51 -4.03 -16.26
N TRP A 5 -7.67 -3.32 -15.54
CA TRP A 5 -6.35 -3.78 -15.11
C TRP A 5 -6.11 -3.48 -13.63
N LEU A 6 -5.19 -4.22 -13.03
CA LEU A 6 -4.58 -3.87 -11.75
C LEU A 6 -3.07 -3.75 -11.95
N MET A 7 -2.50 -2.64 -11.49
CA MET A 7 -1.08 -2.34 -11.63
C MET A 7 -0.48 -2.01 -10.25
N LYS A 8 0.59 -2.73 -9.89
CA LYS A 8 1.22 -2.63 -8.56
C LYS A 8 2.39 -1.66 -8.56
N ALA A 9 2.43 -0.79 -7.56
CA ALA A 9 3.55 0.07 -7.21
C ALA A 9 3.89 -0.09 -5.72
N GLU A 10 5.07 0.35 -5.28
CA GLU A 10 5.49 0.24 -3.88
C GLU A 10 5.49 1.64 -3.26
N PRO A 11 4.65 1.92 -2.25
CA PRO A 11 4.53 3.27 -1.70
C PRO A 11 5.67 3.63 -0.74
N ASP A 12 6.37 2.63 -0.21
CA ASP A 12 7.46 2.79 0.75
C ASP A 12 8.82 2.71 0.05
N SER A 13 9.83 3.37 0.62
CA SER A 13 11.19 3.37 0.05
C SER A 13 11.80 1.97 0.06
N ARG A 14 12.35 1.57 -1.09
CA ARG A 14 13.12 0.33 -1.21
C ARG A 14 14.14 0.44 -2.33
N ILE A 15 15.40 0.21 -1.99
CA ILE A 15 16.50 0.29 -2.97
C ILE A 15 16.62 -1.02 -3.75
N VAL A 16 16.49 -0.93 -5.07
CA VAL A 16 16.73 -2.02 -6.02
C VAL A 16 17.82 -1.58 -6.99
N LYS A 17 18.96 -2.27 -6.96
CA LYS A 17 20.13 -1.97 -7.82
C LYS A 17 20.58 -0.49 -7.72
N GLY A 18 20.57 0.07 -6.51
CA GLY A 18 21.00 1.44 -6.26
C GLY A 18 19.98 2.53 -6.63
N LYS A 19 18.76 2.16 -7.06
CA LYS A 19 17.65 3.09 -7.30
C LYS A 19 16.54 2.85 -6.29
N ASP A 20 15.97 3.92 -5.75
CA ASP A 20 14.72 3.81 -5.00
C ASP A 20 13.56 3.56 -5.97
N VAL A 21 12.70 2.59 -5.66
CA VAL A 21 11.53 2.24 -6.47
C VAL A 21 10.20 2.71 -5.86
N LYS A 22 10.27 3.59 -4.84
CA LYS A 22 9.12 4.23 -4.22
C LYS A 22 8.25 4.95 -5.26
N PHE A 23 6.96 4.63 -5.25
CA PHE A 23 5.92 5.33 -5.99
C PHE A 23 4.57 5.13 -5.28
N SER A 24 4.19 6.09 -4.44
CA SER A 24 2.94 6.11 -3.68
C SER A 24 1.77 6.70 -4.51
N VAL A 25 0.57 6.70 -3.92
CA VAL A 25 -0.59 7.37 -4.55
C VAL A 25 -0.43 8.89 -4.53
N ASP A 26 0.25 9.43 -3.51
CA ASP A 26 0.56 10.85 -3.44
C ASP A 26 1.55 11.25 -4.54
N ASP A 27 2.56 10.40 -4.80
CA ASP A 27 3.50 10.61 -5.89
C ASP A 27 2.77 10.58 -7.26
N PHE A 28 1.82 9.66 -7.43
CA PHE A 28 1.06 9.53 -8.67
C PHE A 28 0.07 10.69 -8.89
N GLU A 29 -0.64 11.09 -7.85
CA GLU A 29 -1.54 12.24 -7.85
C GLU A 29 -0.79 13.54 -8.17
N ALA A 30 0.39 13.74 -7.59
CA ALA A 30 1.22 14.91 -7.84
C ALA A 30 1.77 14.98 -9.26
N CYS A 31 2.21 13.85 -9.85
CA CYS A 31 2.73 13.84 -11.22
C CYS A 31 1.62 13.81 -12.30
N GLY A 32 0.43 13.31 -11.98
CA GLY A 32 -0.74 13.25 -12.86
C GLY A 32 -0.64 12.20 -13.98
N GLU A 33 0.53 12.00 -14.57
CA GLU A 33 0.79 10.97 -15.58
C GLU A 33 2.22 10.46 -15.47
N THR A 34 2.42 9.15 -15.62
CA THR A 34 3.75 8.53 -15.52
C THR A 34 3.94 7.39 -16.52
N ALA A 35 5.20 7.14 -16.90
CA ALA A 35 5.58 5.94 -17.63
C ALA A 35 5.63 4.74 -16.67
N TRP A 36 4.92 3.66 -17.00
CA TRP A 36 4.86 2.47 -16.15
C TRP A 36 6.03 1.51 -16.41
N GLU A 37 7.20 1.99 -16.06
CA GLU A 37 8.48 1.32 -16.28
C GLU A 37 8.76 0.18 -15.29
N GLY A 38 9.92 -0.46 -15.43
CA GLY A 38 10.43 -1.39 -14.42
C GLY A 38 9.76 -2.77 -14.40
N VAL A 39 8.78 -3.04 -15.28
CA VAL A 39 8.16 -4.37 -15.41
C VAL A 39 9.17 -5.35 -16.02
N ARG A 40 9.53 -6.38 -15.25
CA ARG A 40 10.50 -7.42 -15.64
C ARG A 40 9.93 -8.85 -15.62
N ASN A 41 8.61 -8.97 -15.63
CA ASN A 41 7.91 -10.24 -15.80
C ASN A 41 7.38 -10.34 -17.26
N PHE A 42 7.65 -11.45 -17.94
CA PHE A 42 7.29 -11.62 -19.36
C PHE A 42 5.78 -11.60 -19.60
N GLU A 43 4.99 -12.17 -18.69
CA GLU A 43 3.54 -12.17 -18.81
C GLU A 43 2.97 -10.76 -18.60
N ALA A 44 3.41 -10.07 -17.55
CA ALA A 44 3.03 -8.67 -17.31
C ALA A 44 3.40 -7.78 -18.49
N ARG A 45 4.60 -7.97 -19.06
CA ARG A 45 5.03 -7.28 -20.29
C ARG A 45 4.09 -7.58 -21.46
N ASN A 46 3.74 -8.84 -21.70
CA ASN A 46 2.86 -9.23 -22.81
C ASN A 46 1.46 -8.64 -22.63
N ILE A 47 0.93 -8.60 -21.40
CA ILE A 47 -0.34 -7.94 -21.09
C ILE A 47 -0.29 -6.46 -21.52
N MET A 48 0.73 -5.73 -21.07
CA MET A 48 0.89 -4.32 -21.41
C MET A 48 1.06 -4.12 -22.92
N ARG A 49 1.90 -4.92 -23.58
CA ARG A 49 2.23 -4.78 -25.00
C ARG A 49 1.07 -5.14 -25.92
N ASP A 50 0.40 -6.25 -25.64
CA ASP A 50 -0.51 -6.87 -26.61
C ASP A 50 -1.97 -6.53 -26.34
N ARG A 51 -2.33 -6.10 -25.12
CA ARG A 51 -3.74 -6.01 -24.68
C ARG A 51 -4.17 -4.65 -24.17
N MET A 52 -3.28 -3.85 -23.58
CA MET A 52 -3.65 -2.54 -23.04
C MET A 52 -3.88 -1.53 -24.16
N LYS A 53 -5.00 -0.80 -24.07
CA LYS A 53 -5.43 0.24 -25.01
C LYS A 53 -5.69 1.54 -24.27
N ILE A 54 -5.55 2.66 -24.99
CA ILE A 54 -5.84 3.99 -24.44
C ILE A 54 -7.28 4.02 -23.94
N GLY A 55 -7.48 4.56 -22.73
CA GLY A 55 -8.78 4.63 -22.06
C GLY A 55 -9.15 3.40 -21.23
N ASP A 56 -8.35 2.32 -21.29
CA ASP A 56 -8.49 1.19 -20.37
C ASP A 56 -8.29 1.66 -18.92
N LYS A 57 -9.05 1.07 -18.00
CA LYS A 57 -9.10 1.49 -16.59
C LYS A 57 -8.17 0.66 -15.71
N VAL A 58 -7.60 1.30 -14.71
CA VAL A 58 -6.54 0.73 -13.87
C VAL A 58 -6.86 0.93 -12.39
N LEU A 59 -6.83 -0.16 -11.62
CA LEU A 59 -6.73 -0.14 -10.16
C LEU A 59 -5.25 0.06 -9.79
N PHE A 60 -4.93 1.19 -9.18
CA PHE A 60 -3.59 1.50 -8.68
C PHE A 60 -3.39 0.87 -7.30
N TYR A 61 -2.52 -0.14 -7.24
CA TYR A 61 -2.36 -0.99 -6.07
C TYR A 61 -1.02 -0.75 -5.36
N HIS A 62 -1.08 -0.42 -4.07
CA HIS A 62 0.07 -0.40 -3.17
C HIS A 62 0.48 -1.82 -2.77
N SER A 63 1.68 -2.19 -3.17
CA SER A 63 2.31 -3.48 -2.88
C SER A 63 3.54 -3.32 -1.99
N ASN A 64 3.99 -4.42 -1.39
CA ASN A 64 5.19 -4.44 -0.55
C ASN A 64 5.23 -3.33 0.53
N THR A 65 4.10 -3.11 1.20
CA THR A 65 3.91 -2.15 2.29
C THR A 65 3.22 -2.84 3.45
N LYS A 66 3.15 -2.18 4.62
CA LYS A 66 2.48 -2.70 5.82
C LYS A 66 1.02 -3.08 5.54
N VAL A 67 0.28 -2.24 4.82
CA VAL A 67 -1.12 -2.47 4.46
C VAL A 67 -1.27 -2.40 2.94
N PRO A 68 -1.09 -3.52 2.22
CA PRO A 68 -1.20 -3.53 0.78
C PRO A 68 -2.67 -3.45 0.34
N GLY A 69 -2.96 -2.70 -0.71
CA GLY A 69 -4.34 -2.43 -1.13
C GLY A 69 -4.47 -1.53 -2.34
N VAL A 70 -5.69 -1.36 -2.86
CA VAL A 70 -5.98 -0.42 -3.95
C VAL A 70 -6.18 0.98 -3.36
N ALA A 71 -5.33 1.91 -3.78
CA ALA A 71 -5.29 3.28 -3.24
C ALA A 71 -5.91 4.31 -4.20
N GLY A 72 -6.06 3.99 -5.47
CA GLY A 72 -6.57 4.92 -6.47
C GLY A 72 -6.99 4.25 -7.77
N LEU A 73 -7.57 5.07 -8.63
CA LEU A 73 -8.00 4.76 -9.98
C LEU A 73 -7.16 5.54 -10.97
N ALA A 74 -6.88 4.91 -12.11
CA ALA A 74 -6.09 5.48 -13.18
C ALA A 74 -6.59 4.95 -14.54
N GLU A 75 -5.99 5.43 -15.62
CA GLU A 75 -6.27 4.93 -16.97
C GLU A 75 -5.01 4.89 -17.84
N ILE A 76 -5.01 4.06 -18.87
CA ILE A 76 -3.95 4.03 -19.87
C ILE A 76 -4.04 5.28 -20.76
N SER A 77 -3.01 6.12 -20.74
CA SER A 77 -2.92 7.32 -21.58
C SER A 77 -2.11 7.12 -22.85
N LYS A 78 -1.25 6.09 -22.88
CA LYS A 78 -0.42 5.75 -24.06
C LYS A 78 -0.23 4.24 -24.14
N GLU A 79 -0.50 3.66 -25.32
CA GLU A 79 -0.22 2.25 -25.63
C GLU A 79 1.27 1.91 -25.50
N ALA A 80 1.59 0.62 -25.52
CA ALA A 80 2.93 0.16 -25.20
C ALA A 80 4.03 0.64 -26.15
N TYR A 81 5.17 0.98 -25.57
CA TYR A 81 6.40 1.36 -26.25
C TYR A 81 7.60 0.78 -25.51
N ALA A 82 8.77 0.78 -26.16
CA ALA A 82 9.98 0.21 -25.59
C ALA A 82 10.37 0.93 -24.28
N ASP A 83 10.72 0.15 -23.25
CA ASP A 83 11.22 0.67 -21.97
C ASP A 83 12.65 1.18 -22.15
N TYR A 84 12.82 2.49 -22.15
CA TYR A 84 14.11 3.15 -22.36
C TYR A 84 15.12 2.90 -21.22
N GLN A 85 14.68 2.42 -20.06
CA GLN A 85 15.57 2.05 -18.95
C GLN A 85 16.09 0.61 -19.07
N ALA A 86 15.74 -0.13 -20.13
CA ALA A 86 16.21 -1.48 -20.35
C ALA A 86 16.46 -1.82 -21.82
N ASN A 87 17.16 -2.95 -22.05
CA ASN A 87 17.39 -3.51 -23.38
C ASN A 87 16.04 -3.67 -24.13
N PRO A 88 15.93 -3.41 -25.46
CA PRO A 88 14.70 -3.27 -26.25
C PRO A 88 13.66 -4.41 -26.18
N LYS A 89 13.91 -5.46 -25.40
CA LYS A 89 12.98 -6.56 -25.13
C LYS A 89 11.84 -6.22 -24.15
N TRP A 90 11.93 -5.10 -23.44
CA TRP A 90 10.96 -4.67 -22.42
C TRP A 90 10.07 -3.55 -22.94
N PHE A 91 8.83 -3.54 -22.47
CA PHE A 91 7.80 -2.58 -22.88
C PHE A 91 7.16 -1.97 -21.64
N MET A 92 6.66 -0.75 -21.79
CA MET A 92 5.88 -0.02 -20.80
C MET A 92 4.75 0.76 -21.49
N VAL A 93 3.77 1.17 -20.71
CA VAL A 93 2.66 2.04 -21.11
C VAL A 93 2.79 3.38 -20.39
N SER A 94 2.01 4.40 -20.76
CA SER A 94 1.82 5.57 -19.89
C SER A 94 0.46 5.49 -19.22
N VAL A 95 0.43 5.85 -17.95
CA VAL A 95 -0.76 5.73 -17.09
C VAL A 95 -1.03 7.09 -16.49
N ARG A 96 -2.26 7.55 -16.63
CA ARG A 96 -2.76 8.82 -16.10
C ARG A 96 -3.58 8.58 -14.85
N PHE A 97 -3.27 9.31 -13.81
CA PHE A 97 -4.03 9.34 -12.58
C PHE A 97 -5.44 9.88 -12.85
N GLN A 98 -6.44 9.24 -12.24
CA GLN A 98 -7.84 9.67 -12.37
C GLN A 98 -8.40 10.14 -11.04
N LYS A 99 -8.26 9.33 -10.00
CA LYS A 99 -8.91 9.60 -8.72
C LYS A 99 -8.23 8.85 -7.59
N ARG A 100 -8.02 9.52 -6.46
CA ARG A 100 -7.68 8.88 -5.18
C ARG A 100 -8.94 8.27 -4.58
N LEU A 101 -8.86 7.02 -4.12
CA LEU A 101 -9.97 6.44 -3.36
C LEU A 101 -9.94 6.98 -1.93
N PRO A 102 -11.08 7.47 -1.39
CA PRO A 102 -11.12 7.97 -0.01
C PRO A 102 -10.80 6.86 1.00
N HIS A 103 -11.13 5.61 0.67
CA HIS A 103 -10.85 4.44 1.49
C HIS A 103 -9.88 3.51 0.74
N LEU A 104 -8.69 3.28 1.32
CA LEU A 104 -7.75 2.26 0.81
C LEU A 104 -8.43 0.90 0.91
N VAL A 105 -8.60 0.18 -0.20
CA VAL A 105 -9.21 -1.17 -0.22
C VAL A 105 -8.12 -2.21 0.04
N PRO A 106 -7.99 -2.74 1.27
CA PRO A 106 -6.83 -3.56 1.63
C PRO A 106 -7.00 -5.00 1.14
N LEU A 107 -5.87 -5.68 0.88
CA LEU A 107 -5.87 -7.08 0.45
C LEU A 107 -6.57 -8.01 1.45
N HIS A 108 -6.46 -7.72 2.76
CA HIS A 108 -7.11 -8.53 3.79
C HIS A 108 -8.64 -8.43 3.73
N LEU A 109 -9.21 -7.28 3.30
CA LEU A 109 -10.64 -7.13 3.08
C LEU A 109 -11.11 -7.98 1.91
N LEU A 110 -10.38 -7.96 0.79
CA LEU A 110 -10.73 -8.76 -0.38
C LEU A 110 -10.69 -10.27 -0.08
N LYS A 111 -9.73 -10.72 0.74
CA LYS A 111 -9.67 -12.09 1.26
C LYS A 111 -10.86 -12.39 2.17
N PHE A 112 -11.19 -11.49 3.09
CA PHE A 112 -12.37 -11.64 3.94
C PHE A 112 -13.66 -11.79 3.11
N ILE A 113 -13.88 -10.93 2.12
CA ILE A 113 -15.07 -10.99 1.24
C ILE A 113 -15.17 -12.34 0.51
N LYS A 114 -14.03 -12.85 0.02
CA LYS A 114 -13.94 -14.16 -0.64
C LYS A 114 -14.30 -15.32 0.31
N ASP A 115 -13.79 -15.27 1.54
CA ASP A 115 -13.90 -16.40 2.48
C ASP A 115 -15.24 -16.41 3.25
N GLN A 116 -15.93 -15.26 3.35
CA GLN A 116 -17.20 -15.18 4.07
C GLN A 116 -18.37 -15.73 3.27
N LYS A 117 -19.24 -16.48 3.95
CA LYS A 117 -20.54 -16.91 3.39
C LYS A 117 -21.53 -15.75 3.31
N LYS A 118 -21.61 -14.95 4.37
CA LYS A 118 -22.47 -13.78 4.48
C LYS A 118 -21.63 -12.57 4.86
N LEU A 119 -21.81 -11.46 4.15
CA LEU A 119 -21.14 -10.20 4.47
C LEU A 119 -21.82 -9.51 5.67
N PRO A 120 -21.05 -8.77 6.49
CA PRO A 120 -21.59 -7.83 7.46
C PRO A 120 -22.49 -6.79 6.79
N ASP A 121 -23.46 -6.26 7.53
CA ASP A 121 -24.47 -5.31 7.04
C ASP A 121 -23.84 -4.09 6.35
N VAL A 122 -22.72 -3.60 6.88
CA VAL A 122 -21.97 -2.47 6.31
C VAL A 122 -21.38 -2.74 4.93
N LEU A 123 -21.25 -4.00 4.51
CA LEU A 123 -20.74 -4.41 3.18
C LEU A 123 -21.85 -4.99 2.28
N GLN A 124 -23.12 -4.97 2.69
CA GLN A 124 -24.23 -5.50 1.89
C GLN A 124 -24.51 -4.71 0.60
N TYR A 125 -23.85 -3.57 0.39
CA TYR A 125 -23.88 -2.89 -0.90
C TYR A 125 -23.12 -3.64 -2.01
N LEU A 126 -22.38 -4.71 -1.66
CA LEU A 126 -21.84 -5.67 -2.63
C LEU A 126 -22.82 -6.82 -2.81
N ASP A 127 -23.34 -6.97 -4.02
CA ASP A 127 -24.14 -8.13 -4.40
C ASP A 127 -23.27 -9.39 -4.60
N ASP A 128 -23.92 -10.52 -4.81
CA ASP A 128 -23.24 -11.81 -4.96
C ASP A 128 -22.38 -11.88 -6.23
N ASP A 129 -22.76 -11.18 -7.31
CA ASP A 129 -21.98 -11.10 -8.54
C ASP A 129 -20.68 -10.32 -8.33
N ALA A 130 -20.73 -9.20 -7.61
CA ALA A 130 -19.56 -8.42 -7.20
C ALA A 130 -18.60 -9.26 -6.35
N ARG A 131 -19.15 -10.04 -5.40
CA ARG A 131 -18.34 -10.94 -4.54
C ARG A 131 -17.70 -12.07 -5.35
N ALA A 132 -18.43 -12.67 -6.28
CA ALA A 132 -17.90 -13.68 -7.18
C ALA A 132 -16.78 -13.10 -8.05
N ALA A 133 -16.99 -11.90 -8.62
CA ALA A 133 -16.00 -11.22 -9.44
C ALA A 133 -14.71 -10.90 -8.66
N ILE A 134 -14.81 -10.44 -7.41
CA ILE A 134 -13.64 -10.23 -6.53
C ILE A 134 -12.89 -11.54 -6.29
N SER A 135 -13.60 -12.64 -6.04
CA SER A 135 -13.00 -13.94 -5.68
C SER A 135 -12.15 -14.54 -6.79
N GLU A 136 -12.50 -14.27 -8.04
CA GLU A 136 -11.79 -14.73 -9.24
C GLU A 136 -10.59 -13.86 -9.64
N MET A 137 -10.33 -12.76 -8.94
CA MET A 137 -9.21 -11.88 -9.27
C MET A 137 -7.87 -12.59 -9.18
N GLN A 138 -7.01 -12.35 -10.18
CA GLN A 138 -5.61 -12.78 -10.17
C GLN A 138 -4.84 -12.27 -8.95
N LEU A 139 -5.30 -11.17 -8.32
CA LEU A 139 -4.69 -10.62 -7.12
C LEU A 139 -4.68 -11.63 -5.96
N LEU A 140 -5.76 -12.39 -5.81
CA LEU A 140 -5.95 -13.35 -4.71
C LEU A 140 -5.25 -14.68 -4.98
N ASN A 141 -5.10 -15.06 -6.25
CA ASN A 141 -4.62 -16.37 -6.67
C ASN A 141 -3.18 -16.34 -7.22
N ARG A 142 -2.66 -15.18 -7.63
CA ARG A 142 -1.37 -14.99 -8.33
C ARG A 142 -0.61 -13.75 -7.84
N GLY A 143 -0.25 -13.74 -6.56
CA GLY A 143 0.32 -12.56 -5.88
C GLY A 143 1.59 -11.95 -6.52
N ARG A 144 2.42 -12.74 -7.21
CA ARG A 144 3.70 -12.30 -7.80
C ARG A 144 3.58 -11.58 -9.15
N LEU A 145 2.40 -11.60 -9.79
CA LEU A 145 2.18 -10.90 -11.05
C LEU A 145 1.83 -9.43 -10.77
N SER A 146 2.58 -8.48 -11.33
CA SER A 146 2.46 -7.03 -11.04
C SER A 146 1.46 -6.28 -11.92
N VAL A 147 1.15 -6.83 -13.10
CA VAL A 147 0.14 -6.31 -14.02
C VAL A 147 -0.85 -7.43 -14.30
N GLN A 148 -2.12 -7.20 -13.98
CA GLN A 148 -3.14 -8.24 -13.94
C GLN A 148 -4.39 -7.79 -14.69
N SER A 149 -5.06 -8.73 -15.35
CA SER A 149 -6.40 -8.49 -15.91
C SER A 149 -7.44 -8.49 -14.79
N VAL A 150 -8.40 -7.58 -14.88
CA VAL A 150 -9.52 -7.46 -13.95
C VAL A 150 -10.81 -7.52 -14.77
N THR A 151 -11.85 -8.18 -14.25
CA THR A 151 -13.18 -8.13 -14.89
C THR A 151 -13.85 -6.80 -14.57
N GLU A 152 -14.77 -6.36 -15.42
CA GLU A 152 -15.54 -5.13 -15.17
C GLU A 152 -16.26 -5.17 -13.82
N GLY A 153 -16.89 -6.29 -13.49
CA GLY A 153 -17.56 -6.50 -12.20
C GLY A 153 -16.60 -6.33 -11.01
N ALA A 154 -15.39 -6.91 -11.08
CA ALA A 154 -14.41 -6.77 -10.00
C ALA A 154 -13.87 -5.34 -9.89
N TYR A 155 -13.64 -4.67 -11.02
CA TYR A 155 -13.24 -3.26 -11.03
C TYR A 155 -14.29 -2.37 -10.36
N ASN A 156 -15.55 -2.51 -10.77
CA ASN A 156 -16.67 -1.73 -10.24
C ASN A 156 -16.89 -2.00 -8.75
N ALA A 157 -16.80 -3.26 -8.32
CA ALA A 157 -16.91 -3.63 -6.92
C ALA A 157 -15.81 -3.01 -6.06
N ILE A 158 -14.56 -3.04 -6.52
CA ILE A 158 -13.43 -2.43 -5.80
C ILE A 158 -13.53 -0.91 -5.76
N ALA A 159 -13.91 -0.29 -6.89
CA ALA A 159 -14.15 1.15 -6.91
C ALA A 159 -15.26 1.51 -5.90
N MET A 160 -16.37 0.76 -5.89
CA MET A 160 -17.46 0.97 -4.93
C MET A 160 -17.03 0.80 -3.48
N LEU A 161 -16.21 -0.21 -3.17
CA LEU A 161 -15.59 -0.36 -1.85
C LEU A 161 -14.80 0.90 -1.50
N GLY A 162 -13.86 1.31 -2.36
CA GLY A 162 -13.00 2.45 -2.11
C GLY A 162 -13.72 3.79 -1.95
N GLU A 163 -14.90 3.95 -2.55
CA GLU A 163 -15.76 5.12 -2.37
C GLU A 163 -16.60 5.07 -1.09
N LYS A 164 -17.16 3.90 -0.75
CA LYS A 164 -18.15 3.79 0.33
C LYS A 164 -17.54 3.53 1.71
N GLY A 165 -16.38 2.87 1.79
CA GLY A 165 -15.79 2.52 3.08
C GLY A 165 -16.68 1.59 3.92
N GLY A 166 -16.51 1.64 5.23
CA GLY A 166 -17.42 1.02 6.21
C GLY A 166 -16.88 -0.26 6.85
N TRP A 167 -15.75 -0.78 6.39
CA TRP A 167 -15.11 -1.96 7.00
C TRP A 167 -14.06 -1.62 8.06
N GLU A 168 -13.59 -0.37 8.12
CA GLU A 168 -12.43 0.04 8.90
C GLU A 168 -12.59 -0.22 10.40
N SER A 169 -13.83 -0.16 10.90
CA SER A 169 -14.16 -0.38 12.31
C SER A 169 -14.49 -1.84 12.64
N ILE A 170 -14.66 -2.71 11.63
CA ILE A 170 -15.15 -4.07 11.84
C ILE A 170 -14.20 -5.15 11.35
N ILE A 171 -13.20 -4.82 10.53
CA ILE A 171 -12.22 -5.77 10.01
C ILE A 171 -10.83 -5.32 10.44
N ASP A 172 -10.11 -6.19 11.16
CA ASP A 172 -8.74 -5.91 11.60
C ASP A 172 -7.71 -6.06 10.46
N GLU A 173 -6.46 -5.65 10.71
CA GLU A 173 -5.36 -5.79 9.73
C GLU A 173 -5.12 -7.26 9.28
N LYS A 174 -5.64 -8.25 10.04
CA LYS A 174 -5.57 -9.69 9.72
C LYS A 174 -6.77 -10.19 8.92
N GLY A 175 -7.72 -9.32 8.58
CA GLY A 175 -8.93 -9.68 7.85
C GLY A 175 -9.97 -10.41 8.70
N LYS A 176 -9.96 -10.23 10.03
CA LYS A 176 -10.92 -10.85 10.95
C LYS A 176 -11.91 -9.82 11.47
N LEU A 177 -13.13 -10.29 11.77
CA LEU A 177 -14.12 -9.47 12.44
C LEU A 177 -13.62 -9.05 13.82
N VAL A 178 -13.60 -7.74 14.07
CA VAL A 178 -13.36 -7.17 15.39
C VAL A 178 -14.63 -7.37 16.21
N LYS A 179 -14.49 -7.93 17.41
CA LYS A 179 -15.63 -7.98 18.35
C LYS A 179 -15.97 -6.54 18.74
N ALA A 180 -17.25 -6.18 18.69
CA ALA A 180 -17.72 -4.93 19.25
C ALA A 180 -17.17 -4.79 20.68
N PRO A 181 -16.68 -3.60 21.08
CA PRO A 181 -16.36 -3.38 22.48
C PRO A 181 -17.62 -3.69 23.29
N LYS A 182 -17.48 -4.53 24.32
CA LYS A 182 -18.54 -4.69 25.32
C LYS A 182 -18.80 -3.30 25.87
N ALA A 183 -20.04 -2.83 25.82
CA ALA A 183 -20.44 -1.63 26.53
C ALA A 183 -19.96 -1.79 27.98
N GLU A 184 -19.01 -0.99 28.41
CA GLU A 184 -18.66 -0.89 29.82
C GLU A 184 -19.89 -0.32 30.51
N ASP A 185 -20.47 -1.11 31.41
CA ASP A 185 -21.57 -0.66 32.25
C ASP A 185 -21.15 0.62 32.97
N ALA A 186 -21.83 1.71 32.62
CA ALA A 186 -21.74 2.98 33.32
C ALA A 186 -22.33 2.81 34.73
N HIS A 187 -21.56 2.23 35.64
CA HIS A 187 -21.83 2.34 37.07
C HIS A 187 -21.25 3.64 37.58
N SER A 188 -22.14 4.63 37.65
CA SER A 188 -22.02 5.79 38.53
C SER A 188 -21.80 5.34 39.97
N ASN A 189 -20.62 5.61 40.54
CA ASN A 189 -20.49 5.76 41.98
C ASN A 189 -20.44 7.26 42.28
N ASP A 190 -21.61 7.77 42.63
CA ASP A 190 -21.78 8.97 43.44
C ASP A 190 -21.48 8.58 44.89
N GLU A 191 -20.44 9.17 45.50
CA GLU A 191 -20.34 9.18 46.96
C GLU A 191 -19.73 10.51 47.43
N SER A 192 -20.57 11.25 48.14
CA SER A 192 -20.33 12.58 48.68
C SER A 192 -19.65 12.53 50.06
N GLN A 193 -18.61 13.37 50.26
CA GLN A 193 -18.17 14.12 51.47
C GLN A 193 -18.13 13.40 52.85
N LYS A 194 -17.15 13.49 53.77
CA LYS A 194 -16.06 14.42 54.21
C LYS A 194 -15.52 13.82 55.57
N PRO A 195 -14.71 14.48 56.43
CA PRO A 195 -13.44 15.22 56.30
C PRO A 195 -12.38 14.81 57.39
N ALA A 196 -11.10 15.21 57.25
CA ALA A 196 -10.15 15.55 58.35
C ALA A 196 -8.68 15.61 57.83
N THR A 197 -8.11 16.79 57.59
CA THR A 197 -7.15 17.54 58.46
C THR A 197 -5.68 17.09 58.51
N LYS A 198 -4.83 18.07 58.11
CA LYS A 198 -3.58 18.57 58.73
C LYS A 198 -2.21 18.14 58.17
N SER A 199 -1.42 19.22 57.98
CA SER A 199 0.05 19.38 57.97
C SER A 199 0.85 18.81 56.80
N ALA A 200 2.00 19.35 56.42
CA ALA A 200 2.63 20.68 56.41
C ALA A 200 4.07 20.43 55.90
N ASN A 201 4.57 21.32 55.03
CA ASN A 201 5.99 21.64 54.78
C ASN A 201 7.03 20.50 54.58
N SER A 202 7.78 20.54 53.48
CA SER A 202 8.97 21.41 53.41
C SER A 202 9.73 21.28 52.09
N ARG A 203 10.31 22.42 51.70
CA ARG A 203 11.30 22.59 50.62
C ARG A 203 12.57 21.77 50.88
N LYS A 204 13.20 21.24 49.82
CA LYS A 204 14.66 21.32 49.69
C LYS A 204 15.16 21.25 48.24
N ARG A 205 15.78 22.36 47.83
CA ARG A 205 16.73 22.53 46.71
C ARG A 205 17.97 21.64 46.89
N LYS A 206 18.55 21.20 45.77
CA LYS A 206 19.99 21.20 45.37
C LYS A 206 20.19 20.06 44.35
N LYS A 207 21.12 20.10 43.38
CA LYS A 207 22.04 21.08 42.80
C LYS A 207 22.64 20.37 41.57
N LEU A 208 23.02 21.15 40.56
CA LEU A 208 23.80 20.77 39.38
C LEU A 208 25.04 19.90 39.65
N THR A 209 25.43 19.13 38.63
CA THR A 209 26.82 19.07 38.13
C THR A 209 26.82 18.73 36.63
N GLU A 210 27.31 19.66 35.82
CA GLU A 210 27.97 19.42 34.53
C GLU A 210 29.26 18.59 34.75
N THR A 211 29.73 17.86 33.73
CA THR A 211 31.02 18.13 33.04
C THR A 211 31.37 17.06 31.99
N GLU A 212 31.82 17.58 30.85
CA GLU A 212 32.99 17.16 30.05
C GLU A 212 32.84 16.30 28.77
N GLU A 213 33.56 16.82 27.77
CA GLU A 213 33.67 16.49 26.34
C GLU A 213 34.64 15.32 26.06
N GLU A 214 34.35 14.58 24.98
CA GLU A 214 35.20 14.04 23.88
C GLU A 214 36.74 13.82 24.04
N PRO A 215 37.38 12.83 23.34
CA PRO A 215 37.38 12.80 21.86
C PRO A 215 37.50 11.44 21.11
N GLU A 216 37.30 11.53 19.79
CA GLU A 216 37.60 10.55 18.72
C GLU A 216 38.97 9.86 18.79
N PRO A 217 39.13 8.74 18.02
CA PRO A 217 40.39 8.51 17.33
C PRO A 217 40.26 8.23 15.82
N ALA A 218 40.88 9.12 15.05
CA ALA A 218 41.82 8.93 13.93
C ALA A 218 41.76 7.70 13.01
N ALA A 219 41.78 8.02 11.72
CA ALA A 219 42.03 7.19 10.55
C ALA A 219 43.35 6.39 10.58
N LYS A 220 43.32 5.20 9.98
CA LYS A 220 44.52 4.49 9.46
C LYS A 220 44.30 4.03 8.03
N SER A 221 45.23 4.46 7.17
CA SER A 221 45.39 4.02 5.79
C SER A 221 45.95 2.59 5.73
N THR A 222 45.53 1.78 4.75
CA THR A 222 46.41 0.75 4.14
C THR A 222 45.97 0.34 2.73
N ARG A 223 46.85 0.66 1.77
CA ARG A 223 47.31 -0.12 0.60
C ARG A 223 46.30 -0.70 -0.41
N ARG A 224 46.23 0.06 -1.52
CA ARG A 224 46.16 -0.35 -2.94
C ARG A 224 46.91 -1.66 -3.24
N SER A 225 46.24 -2.65 -3.84
CA SER A 225 46.87 -3.71 -4.62
C SER A 225 46.29 -3.73 -6.03
N GLN A 226 47.13 -3.36 -6.99
CA GLN A 226 46.91 -3.62 -8.42
C GLN A 226 47.23 -5.11 -8.66
N ARG A 227 46.35 -5.84 -9.36
CA ARG A 227 46.72 -7.10 -10.00
C ARG A 227 46.44 -7.01 -11.50
N ARG A 228 47.50 -7.30 -12.25
CA ARG A 228 47.70 -7.12 -13.68
C ARG A 228 46.93 -8.15 -14.52
N LYS A 229 46.70 -7.72 -15.78
CA LYS A 229 46.46 -8.51 -16.99
C LYS A 229 47.34 -9.77 -17.14
N LYS A 230 46.74 -10.80 -17.74
CA LYS A 230 47.24 -11.79 -18.73
C LYS A 230 45.97 -12.15 -19.54
N GLU A 231 45.78 -11.93 -20.84
CA GLU A 231 46.60 -12.29 -22.01
C GLU A 231 47.13 -13.72 -21.91
N ASP A 232 46.29 -14.67 -22.33
CA ASP A 232 46.50 -15.57 -23.47
C ASP A 232 45.14 -15.82 -24.16
#